data_AF-A0A382E513-F1
#
_entry.id   AF-A0A382E513-F1
#
_cell.length_a   1.000
_cell.length_b   1.000
_cell.length_c   1.000
_cell.angle_alpha   90.00
_cell.angle_beta   90.00
_cell.angle_gamma   90.00
#
_symmetry.space_group_name_H-M   'P 1'
#
loop_
_entity.id
_entity.type
_entity.pdbx_description
1 polymer ?
#
loop_
_entity_poly.entity_id
_entity_poly.type
_entity_poly.pdbx_seq_one_letter_code
_entity_poly.pdbx_strand_id
1 'polypeptide(L)'
;VKKGSVWSLMTLLALVVSCYTLVGCGSEDPVKPKTSKKSSIITVDSVYASDLDGGTLPDGLLNELATQGVKIGMGSEVKVNQEGREWLITDKENLQSYTATIGSDKITFNKATYIDYELERDGAAGTYKSFVTNYNERELTTVFKLWTNKSSDYLIVNIAENETIYADGQGVRGTLEKLAKGHHSTKNDRWNGSGISEMYLRSRGGRLEASIHSPNALRHGETWVYLVKIGKKWLINKLESIETRNLGHHKKIEIHAKAQLDGIGYFDNKKHQVKL
;
A
#
# COMPACT_ATOMS: atom_id res chain seq x y z
N VAL A 1 -40.93 -7.06 -52.73
CA VAL A 1 -39.98 -6.93 -53.86
C VAL A 1 -38.62 -6.49 -53.32
N LYS A 2 -37.58 -7.32 -53.58
CA LYS A 2 -36.11 -7.09 -53.57
C LYS A 2 -35.46 -6.57 -52.28
N LYS A 3 -34.67 -7.38 -51.54
CA LYS A 3 -33.28 -7.88 -51.78
C LYS A 3 -32.21 -6.77 -51.81
N GLY A 4 -31.50 -6.70 -50.68
CA GLY A 4 -30.06 -6.51 -50.41
C GLY A 4 -29.16 -5.65 -51.31
N SER A 5 -28.16 -5.02 -50.68
CA SER A 5 -26.76 -5.16 -51.13
C SER A 5 -25.76 -4.68 -50.07
N VAL A 6 -25.00 -5.64 -49.55
CA VAL A 6 -23.74 -5.47 -48.83
C VAL A 6 -22.70 -5.08 -49.88
N TRP A 7 -22.46 -3.78 -50.09
CA TRP A 7 -21.48 -3.32 -51.09
C TRP A 7 -20.87 -1.95 -50.80
N SER A 8 -20.58 -1.65 -49.53
CA SER A 8 -19.82 -0.45 -49.14
C SER A 8 -18.71 -0.72 -48.11
N LEU A 9 -18.19 -1.95 -48.00
CA LEU A 9 -17.13 -2.26 -47.02
C LEU A 9 -15.90 -2.97 -47.58
N MET A 10 -15.75 -3.12 -48.90
CA MET A 10 -14.58 -3.80 -49.51
C MET A 10 -14.06 -3.11 -50.78
N THR A 11 -13.93 -1.79 -50.76
CA THR A 11 -13.26 -1.03 -51.84
C THR A 11 -12.48 0.16 -51.28
N LEU A 12 -11.70 -0.06 -50.22
CA LEU A 12 -10.70 0.89 -49.76
C LEU A 12 -9.41 0.19 -49.30
N LEU A 13 -9.01 -0.84 -50.06
CA LEU A 13 -7.80 -1.61 -49.81
C LEU A 13 -7.12 -1.98 -51.14
N ALA A 14 -6.77 -0.97 -51.95
CA ALA A 14 -5.77 -1.06 -53.02
C ALA A 14 -5.77 0.25 -53.84
N LEU A 15 -4.92 1.21 -53.48
CA LEU A 15 -4.31 2.21 -54.38
C LEU A 15 -3.67 3.31 -53.53
N VAL A 16 -2.39 3.18 -53.21
CA VAL A 16 -1.33 4.14 -53.56
C VAL A 16 -0.01 3.39 -53.42
N VAL A 17 0.49 2.85 -54.53
CA VAL A 17 1.91 2.60 -54.77
C VAL A 17 2.29 3.54 -55.90
N SER A 18 3.23 4.44 -55.66
CA SER A 18 4.48 4.55 -56.42
C SER A 18 5.04 5.98 -56.49
N CYS A 19 6.38 6.03 -56.47
CA CYS A 19 7.28 7.09 -56.95
C CYS A 19 7.51 8.29 -56.01
N TYR A 20 8.60 8.22 -55.23
CA TYR A 20 9.72 9.16 -55.39
C TYR A 20 11.01 8.49 -54.93
N THR A 21 11.86 8.12 -55.89
CA THR A 21 13.30 7.93 -55.69
C THR A 21 13.99 9.28 -55.90
N LEU A 22 14.70 9.78 -54.89
CA LEU A 22 15.74 10.79 -55.06
C LEU A 22 16.95 10.39 -54.21
N VAL A 23 18.08 10.43 -54.89
CA VAL A 23 19.42 9.99 -54.50
C VAL A 23 19.96 10.84 -53.35
N GLY A 24 20.58 10.18 -52.36
CA GLY A 24 21.47 10.81 -51.39
C GLY A 24 22.50 9.79 -50.91
N CYS A 25 23.71 9.84 -51.49
CA CYS A 25 24.88 9.16 -50.95
C CYS A 25 25.13 9.65 -49.51
N GLY A 26 25.10 8.73 -48.56
CA GLY A 26 25.54 8.93 -47.19
C GLY A 26 25.80 7.56 -46.60
N SER A 27 27.03 7.34 -46.17
CA SER A 27 27.54 6.11 -45.54
C SER A 27 26.52 5.42 -44.64
N GLU A 28 26.24 4.15 -44.91
CA GLU A 28 25.62 3.25 -43.93
C GLU A 28 26.62 3.09 -42.77
N ASP A 29 26.48 3.94 -41.75
CA ASP A 29 27.02 3.61 -40.44
C ASP A 29 26.43 2.25 -40.05
N PRO A 30 27.25 1.25 -39.67
CA PRO A 30 26.71 -0.03 -39.26
C PRO A 30 25.77 0.22 -38.10
N VAL A 31 24.51 -0.22 -38.28
CA VAL A 31 23.45 -0.19 -37.27
C VAL A 31 24.08 -0.63 -35.95
N LYS A 32 24.28 0.32 -35.03
CA LYS A 32 24.73 -0.01 -33.67
C LYS A 32 23.78 -1.09 -33.17
N PRO A 33 24.27 -2.28 -32.80
CA PRO A 33 23.41 -3.31 -32.26
C PRO A 33 22.68 -2.68 -31.07
N LYS A 34 21.34 -2.67 -31.12
CA LYS A 34 20.51 -2.37 -29.95
C LYS A 34 21.00 -3.30 -28.87
N THR A 35 21.73 -2.74 -27.90
CA THR A 35 22.19 -3.48 -26.74
C THR A 35 20.92 -4.01 -26.09
N SER A 36 20.70 -5.32 -26.18
CA SER A 36 19.68 -5.96 -25.36
C SER A 36 19.97 -5.50 -23.93
N LYS A 37 19.03 -4.84 -23.26
CA LYS A 37 19.14 -4.63 -21.81
C LYS A 37 19.32 -6.02 -21.22
N LYS A 38 20.56 -6.41 -20.91
CA LYS A 38 20.81 -7.56 -20.05
C LYS A 38 20.17 -7.16 -18.74
N SER A 39 18.99 -7.71 -18.49
CA SER A 39 18.46 -7.87 -17.14
C SER A 39 19.44 -8.82 -16.44
N SER A 40 20.58 -8.30 -15.98
CA SER A 40 21.50 -9.05 -15.14
C SER A 40 20.74 -9.29 -13.84
N ILE A 41 20.28 -10.52 -13.66
CA ILE A 41 19.80 -10.99 -12.38
C ILE A 41 20.96 -10.78 -11.40
N ILE A 42 20.74 -9.99 -10.35
CA ILE A 42 21.75 -9.74 -9.33
C ILE A 42 21.64 -10.89 -8.34
N THR A 43 22.70 -11.67 -8.21
CA THR A 43 22.74 -12.83 -7.31
C THR A 43 24.02 -12.85 -6.53
N VAL A 44 23.94 -13.20 -5.26
CA VAL A 44 25.09 -13.38 -4.38
C VAL A 44 25.05 -14.76 -3.73
N ASP A 45 26.15 -15.14 -3.09
CA ASP A 45 26.21 -16.41 -2.38
C ASP A 45 25.26 -16.49 -1.17
N SER A 46 24.74 -17.68 -0.88
CA SER A 46 23.83 -17.93 0.23
C SER A 46 24.48 -17.84 1.61
N VAL A 47 25.82 -17.82 1.69
CA VAL A 47 26.54 -17.63 2.97
C VAL A 47 26.15 -16.37 3.74
N TYR A 48 25.64 -15.33 3.06
CA TYR A 48 25.22 -14.08 3.72
C TYR A 48 23.83 -14.14 4.36
N ALA A 49 23.10 -15.26 4.24
CA ALA A 49 21.73 -15.37 4.74
C ALA A 49 21.64 -15.14 6.26
N SER A 50 22.59 -15.67 7.04
CA SER A 50 22.62 -15.48 8.49
C SER A 50 22.87 -14.02 8.88
N ASP A 51 23.69 -13.31 8.12
CA ASP A 51 23.96 -11.88 8.36
C ASP A 51 22.69 -11.05 8.05
N LEU A 52 22.01 -11.36 6.95
CA LEU A 52 20.74 -10.72 6.60
C LEU A 52 19.63 -11.01 7.63
N ASP A 53 19.56 -12.24 8.16
CA ASP A 53 18.67 -12.59 9.27
C ASP A 53 19.03 -11.84 10.56
N GLY A 54 20.31 -11.55 10.77
CA GLY A 54 20.82 -10.67 11.83
C GLY A 54 20.57 -9.17 11.57
N GLY A 55 20.01 -8.80 10.41
CA GLY A 55 19.75 -7.42 10.04
C GLY A 55 20.99 -6.64 9.61
N THR A 56 22.06 -7.33 9.18
CA THR A 56 23.34 -6.71 8.82
C THR A 56 23.67 -6.87 7.33
N LEU A 57 24.47 -5.93 6.81
CA LEU A 57 25.05 -5.98 5.46
C LEU A 57 26.57 -6.10 5.61
N PRO A 58 27.14 -7.31 5.55
CA PRO A 58 28.58 -7.50 5.71
C PRO A 58 29.34 -6.91 4.51
N ASP A 59 30.57 -6.45 4.72
CA ASP A 59 31.41 -5.86 3.67
C ASP A 59 31.58 -6.77 2.45
N GLY A 60 31.66 -8.09 2.67
CA GLY A 60 31.72 -9.08 1.59
C GLY A 60 30.52 -9.01 0.65
N LEU A 61 29.31 -8.91 1.21
CA LEU A 61 28.07 -8.76 0.45
C LEU A 61 28.04 -7.44 -0.32
N LEU A 62 28.40 -6.34 0.34
CA LEU A 62 28.44 -5.01 -0.29
C LEU A 62 29.42 -4.98 -1.48
N ASN A 63 30.59 -5.58 -1.31
CA ASN A 63 31.58 -5.70 -2.38
C ASN A 63 31.05 -6.55 -3.54
N GLU A 64 30.44 -7.72 -3.27
CA GLU A 64 29.89 -8.58 -4.31
C GLU A 64 28.75 -7.90 -5.09
N LEU A 65 27.86 -7.18 -4.40
CA LEU A 65 26.83 -6.36 -5.04
C LEU A 65 27.44 -5.22 -5.87
N ALA A 66 28.49 -4.56 -5.37
CA ALA A 66 29.17 -3.50 -6.10
C ALA A 66 29.81 -4.01 -7.40
N THR A 67 30.39 -5.22 -7.41
CA THR A 67 30.92 -5.83 -8.65
C THR A 67 29.84 -6.08 -9.70
N GLN A 68 28.58 -6.22 -9.28
CA GLN A 68 27.40 -6.39 -10.14
C GLN A 68 26.71 -5.04 -10.45
N GLY A 69 27.32 -3.92 -10.09
CA GLY A 69 26.81 -2.57 -10.34
C GLY A 69 25.72 -2.11 -9.38
N VAL A 70 25.51 -2.82 -8.28
CA VAL A 70 24.57 -2.44 -7.21
C VAL A 70 25.34 -1.71 -6.11
N LYS A 71 25.02 -0.43 -5.91
CA LYS A 71 25.60 0.38 -4.82
C LYS A 71 24.58 0.48 -3.69
N ILE A 72 24.94 -0.07 -2.54
CA ILE A 72 24.16 0.01 -1.30
C ILE A 72 25.07 0.68 -0.26
N GLY A 73 24.58 1.74 0.37
CA GLY A 73 25.30 2.46 1.41
C GLY A 73 25.44 1.61 2.68
N MET A 74 26.54 1.81 3.43
CA MET A 74 26.81 1.06 4.66
C MET A 74 25.76 1.30 5.76
N GLY A 75 25.02 2.41 5.70
CA GLY A 75 23.92 2.73 6.61
C GLY A 75 22.56 2.17 6.20
N SER A 76 22.52 1.26 5.22
CA SER A 76 21.26 0.69 4.75
C SER A 76 20.63 -0.23 5.79
N GLU A 77 19.31 -0.18 5.88
CA GLU A 77 18.52 -0.98 6.81
C GLU A 77 18.17 -2.33 6.17
N VAL A 78 18.28 -3.42 6.94
CA VAL A 78 17.81 -4.75 6.55
C VAL A 78 16.61 -5.12 7.41
N LYS A 79 15.48 -5.35 6.76
CA LYS A 79 14.27 -5.89 7.37
C LYS A 79 14.10 -7.35 6.99
N VAL A 80 14.04 -8.23 7.98
CA VAL A 80 13.68 -9.63 7.79
C VAL A 80 12.18 -9.73 7.52
N ASN A 81 11.79 -10.05 6.28
CA ASN A 81 10.38 -10.27 5.92
C ASN A 81 9.97 -11.72 6.25
N GLN A 82 10.86 -12.67 5.99
CA GLN A 82 10.74 -14.06 6.37
C GLN A 82 12.13 -14.61 6.67
N GLU A 83 12.36 -15.04 7.91
CA GLU A 83 13.65 -15.59 8.36
C GLU A 83 14.11 -16.73 7.45
N GLY A 84 15.38 -16.65 7.04
CA GLY A 84 16.01 -17.59 6.13
C GLY A 84 15.39 -17.67 4.74
N ARG A 85 14.54 -16.70 4.33
CA ARG A 85 13.86 -16.70 3.02
C ARG A 85 13.85 -15.38 2.29
N GLU A 86 13.47 -14.29 2.96
CA GLU A 86 13.19 -13.02 2.32
C GLU A 86 13.59 -11.83 3.20
N TRP A 87 14.33 -10.89 2.62
CA TRP A 87 14.77 -9.65 3.26
C TRP A 87 14.45 -8.44 2.39
N LEU A 88 14.17 -7.31 3.02
CA LEU A 88 14.06 -6.01 2.36
C LEU A 88 15.24 -5.15 2.80
N ILE A 89 16.03 -4.71 1.83
CA ILE A 89 17.14 -3.79 2.03
C ILE A 89 16.69 -2.41 1.60
N THR A 90 16.82 -1.41 2.47
CA THR A 90 16.45 -0.02 2.19
C THR A 90 17.65 0.90 2.41
N ASP A 91 18.06 1.54 1.32
CA ASP A 91 19.12 2.54 1.31
C ASP A 91 18.49 3.92 1.21
N LYS A 92 18.43 4.62 2.35
CA LYS A 92 17.88 5.98 2.45
C LYS A 92 18.78 7.02 1.78
N GLU A 93 20.10 6.81 1.76
CA GLU A 93 21.07 7.75 1.17
C GLU A 93 20.91 7.79 -0.35
N ASN A 94 20.80 6.63 -0.99
CA ASN A 94 20.67 6.51 -2.44
C ASN A 94 19.22 6.43 -2.94
N LEU A 95 18.23 6.47 -2.03
CA LEU A 95 16.80 6.32 -2.31
C LEU A 95 16.48 5.03 -3.09
N GLN A 96 17.05 3.91 -2.63
CA GLN A 96 16.94 2.61 -3.29
C GLN A 96 16.44 1.54 -2.33
N SER A 97 15.80 0.52 -2.89
CA SER A 97 15.42 -0.66 -2.13
C SER A 97 15.51 -1.91 -2.97
N TYR A 98 15.78 -3.03 -2.29
CA TYR A 98 15.92 -4.34 -2.90
C TYR A 98 15.20 -5.39 -2.05
N THR A 99 14.45 -6.27 -2.70
CA THR A 99 14.00 -7.51 -2.09
C THR A 99 15.04 -8.57 -2.39
N ALA A 100 15.65 -9.12 -1.35
CA ALA A 100 16.55 -10.25 -1.42
C ALA A 100 15.77 -11.53 -1.09
N THR A 101 15.92 -12.57 -1.91
CA THR A 101 15.24 -13.86 -1.72
C THR A 101 16.23 -15.00 -1.92
N ILE A 102 16.27 -15.95 -0.99
CA ILE A 102 17.15 -17.10 -1.10
C ILE A 102 16.53 -18.22 -1.94
N GLY A 103 17.32 -18.78 -2.85
CA GLY A 103 17.07 -20.00 -3.60
C GLY A 103 17.81 -21.20 -2.98
N SER A 104 18.25 -22.15 -3.81
CA SER A 104 19.00 -23.33 -3.35
C SER A 104 20.38 -22.98 -2.78
N ASP A 105 21.10 -22.07 -3.43
CA ASP A 105 22.53 -21.78 -3.19
C ASP A 105 22.87 -20.29 -3.36
N LYS A 106 21.92 -19.48 -3.84
CA LYS A 106 22.10 -18.06 -4.13
C LYS A 106 20.98 -17.21 -3.56
N ILE A 107 21.31 -15.97 -3.23
CA ILE A 107 20.36 -14.94 -2.86
C ILE A 107 20.18 -14.02 -4.06
N THR A 108 18.95 -13.89 -4.53
CA THR A 108 18.60 -13.02 -5.66
C THR A 108 18.13 -11.66 -5.15
N PHE A 109 18.72 -10.58 -5.66
CA PHE A 109 18.36 -9.20 -5.36
C PHE A 109 17.49 -8.63 -6.49
N ASN A 110 16.23 -8.33 -6.16
CA ASN A 110 15.29 -7.70 -7.06
C ASN A 110 15.09 -6.24 -6.67
N LYS A 111 15.20 -5.31 -7.63
CA LYS A 111 14.94 -3.89 -7.35
C LYS A 111 13.49 -3.73 -6.91
N ALA A 112 13.31 -3.14 -5.74
CA ALA A 112 12.02 -2.79 -5.18
C ALA A 112 11.77 -1.28 -5.33
N THR A 113 10.51 -0.88 -5.18
CA THR A 113 10.18 0.54 -5.03
C THR A 113 10.73 1.04 -3.70
N TYR A 114 11.53 2.11 -3.74
CA TYR A 114 11.96 2.78 -2.52
C TYR A 114 10.76 3.39 -1.79
N ILE A 115 10.67 3.10 -0.50
CA ILE A 115 9.64 3.63 0.40
C ILE A 115 10.37 4.10 1.66
N ASP A 116 10.20 5.38 1.99
CA ASP A 116 10.62 5.92 3.27
C ASP A 116 9.58 5.52 4.34
N TYR A 117 9.75 4.34 4.93
CA TYR A 117 8.77 3.79 5.86
C TYR A 117 8.55 4.65 7.11
N GLU A 118 9.54 5.44 7.54
CA GLU A 118 9.40 6.35 8.68
C GLU A 118 8.50 7.53 8.31
N LEU A 119 8.78 8.19 7.18
CA LEU A 119 7.95 9.26 6.66
C LEU A 119 6.51 8.79 6.39
N GLU A 120 6.36 7.61 5.79
CA GLU A 120 5.05 7.05 5.49
C GLU A 120 4.28 6.64 6.75
N ARG A 121 4.96 6.07 7.75
CA ARG A 121 4.39 5.76 9.06
C ARG A 121 3.87 7.03 9.71
N ASP A 122 4.70 8.08 9.78
CA ASP A 122 4.33 9.33 10.44
C ASP A 122 3.16 10.01 9.73
N GLY A 123 3.13 9.96 8.38
CA GLY A 123 2.01 10.45 7.58
C GLY A 123 0.69 9.72 7.86
N ALA A 124 0.67 8.39 7.83
CA ALA A 124 -0.55 7.62 8.09
C ALA A 124 -0.99 7.69 9.56
N ALA A 125 -0.06 7.64 10.51
CA ALA A 125 -0.35 7.85 11.93
C ALA A 125 -0.92 9.26 12.18
N GLY A 126 -0.36 10.27 11.51
CA GLY A 126 -0.85 11.65 11.53
C GLY A 126 -2.30 11.76 11.06
N THR A 127 -2.64 11.14 9.92
CA THR A 127 -4.03 11.11 9.42
C THR A 127 -5.00 10.52 10.45
N TYR A 128 -4.65 9.39 11.08
CA TYR A 128 -5.54 8.78 12.08
C TYR A 128 -5.65 9.61 13.37
N LYS A 129 -4.54 10.15 13.87
CA LYS A 129 -4.55 11.06 15.03
C LYS A 129 -5.41 12.30 14.74
N SER A 130 -5.27 12.89 13.55
CA SER A 130 -6.14 13.99 13.12
C SER A 130 -7.61 13.58 13.07
N PHE A 131 -7.95 12.38 12.61
CA PHE A 131 -9.34 11.91 12.62
C PHE A 131 -9.90 11.90 14.05
N VAL A 132 -9.18 11.29 14.99
CA VAL A 132 -9.58 11.21 16.40
C VAL A 132 -9.76 12.61 17.00
N THR A 133 -8.76 13.48 16.87
CA THR A 133 -8.80 14.85 17.39
C THR A 133 -9.97 15.64 16.81
N ASN A 134 -10.08 15.71 15.48
CA ASN A 134 -11.10 16.52 14.81
C ASN A 134 -12.52 15.99 15.06
N TYR A 135 -12.71 14.67 15.15
CA TYR A 135 -14.01 14.10 15.48
C TYR A 135 -14.43 14.47 16.92
N ASN A 136 -13.49 14.41 17.86
CA ASN A 136 -13.74 14.76 19.27
C ASN A 136 -14.00 16.25 19.47
N GLU A 137 -13.36 17.11 18.68
CA GLU A 137 -13.56 18.57 18.65
C GLU A 137 -14.79 18.99 17.83
N ARG A 138 -15.49 18.02 17.21
CA ARG A 138 -16.66 18.24 16.35
C ARG A 138 -16.36 19.03 15.06
N GLU A 139 -15.11 19.00 14.60
CA GLU A 139 -14.67 19.59 13.32
C GLU A 139 -14.95 18.66 12.12
N LEU A 140 -16.22 18.34 11.89
CA LEU A 140 -16.62 17.31 10.93
C LEU A 140 -16.20 17.61 9.47
N THR A 141 -16.14 18.88 9.08
CA THR A 141 -15.62 19.28 7.76
C THR A 141 -14.18 18.84 7.56
N THR A 142 -13.35 18.87 8.62
CA THR A 142 -11.97 18.38 8.58
C THR A 142 -11.96 16.85 8.59
N VAL A 143 -12.78 16.21 9.42
CA VAL A 143 -12.96 14.74 9.44
C VAL A 143 -13.25 14.21 8.04
N PHE A 144 -14.19 14.82 7.29
CA PHE A 144 -14.58 14.34 5.97
C PHE A 144 -13.49 14.45 4.90
N LYS A 145 -12.49 15.31 5.10
CA LYS A 145 -11.33 15.45 4.21
C LYS A 145 -10.28 14.35 4.44
N LEU A 146 -10.37 13.63 5.57
CA LEU A 146 -9.48 12.53 5.90
C LEU A 146 -9.91 11.20 5.26
N TRP A 147 -11.12 11.13 4.70
CA TRP A 147 -11.64 9.93 4.03
C TRP A 147 -11.40 9.97 2.53
N THR A 148 -11.36 8.80 1.86
CA THR A 148 -11.16 8.75 0.40
C THR A 148 -12.32 9.34 -0.38
N ASN A 149 -13.52 9.38 0.22
CA ASN A 149 -14.78 9.79 -0.39
C ASN A 149 -15.12 8.95 -1.63
N LYS A 150 -14.96 7.63 -1.52
CA LYS A 150 -15.23 6.65 -2.59
C LYS A 150 -16.30 5.67 -2.16
N SER A 151 -16.92 4.99 -3.12
CA SER A 151 -17.90 3.92 -2.84
C SER A 151 -17.32 2.76 -2.02
N SER A 152 -15.98 2.62 -2.01
CA SER A 152 -15.25 1.64 -1.22
C SER A 152 -15.03 2.05 0.24
N ASP A 153 -15.48 3.23 0.67
CA ASP A 153 -15.34 3.63 2.07
C ASP A 153 -16.27 2.81 2.97
N TYR A 154 -15.78 2.41 4.15
CA TYR A 154 -16.53 1.61 5.11
C TYR A 154 -16.35 2.15 6.53
N LEU A 155 -17.44 2.27 7.26
CA LEU A 155 -17.48 2.62 8.67
C LEU A 155 -18.33 1.60 9.42
N ILE A 156 -17.73 0.99 10.44
CA ILE A 156 -18.42 0.11 11.38
C ILE A 156 -18.17 0.68 12.77
N VAL A 157 -19.24 0.97 13.51
CA VAL A 157 -19.17 1.40 14.90
C VAL A 157 -20.11 0.53 15.69
N ASN A 158 -19.55 -0.26 16.59
CA ASN A 158 -20.32 -1.13 17.45
C ASN A 158 -20.34 -0.56 18.87
N ILE A 159 -21.53 -0.19 19.33
CA ILE A 159 -21.79 0.42 20.63
C ILE A 159 -22.68 -0.49 21.49
N ALA A 160 -22.85 -0.14 22.77
CA ALA A 160 -23.71 -0.85 23.72
C ALA A 160 -25.05 -1.35 23.12
N GLU A 161 -25.51 -2.51 23.63
CA GLU A 161 -26.66 -3.28 23.11
C GLU A 161 -26.43 -3.99 21.76
N ASN A 162 -25.15 -4.13 21.35
CA ASN A 162 -24.74 -4.71 20.07
C ASN A 162 -25.32 -3.98 18.85
N GLU A 163 -25.69 -2.71 18.98
CA GLU A 163 -26.08 -1.92 17.81
C GLU A 163 -24.83 -1.69 16.94
N THR A 164 -24.75 -2.44 15.85
CA THR A 164 -23.75 -2.24 14.82
C THR A 164 -24.25 -1.16 13.88
N ILE A 165 -23.63 0.01 13.99
CA ILE A 165 -23.85 1.12 13.07
C ILE A 165 -22.91 0.90 11.89
N TYR A 166 -23.51 0.66 10.74
CA TYR A 166 -22.81 0.37 9.49
C TYR A 166 -23.05 1.49 8.48
N ALA A 167 -22.01 1.89 7.77
CA ALA A 167 -22.12 2.75 6.61
C ALA A 167 -21.05 2.44 5.57
N ASP A 168 -21.41 2.59 4.30
CA ASP A 168 -20.49 2.49 3.18
C ASP A 168 -20.59 3.72 2.26
N GLY A 169 -19.57 3.86 1.41
CA GLY A 169 -19.52 4.87 0.37
C GLY A 169 -19.80 6.28 0.88
N GLN A 170 -20.78 6.93 0.24
CA GLN A 170 -21.22 8.28 0.62
C GLN A 170 -21.96 8.33 1.96
N GLY A 171 -22.49 7.20 2.44
CA GLY A 171 -23.19 7.08 3.71
C GLY A 171 -22.30 7.28 4.93
N VAL A 172 -20.98 7.08 4.79
CA VAL A 172 -20.00 7.26 5.88
C VAL A 172 -20.07 8.67 6.47
N ARG A 173 -20.10 9.71 5.62
CA ARG A 173 -20.17 11.11 6.08
C ARG A 173 -21.42 11.38 6.89
N GLY A 174 -22.58 11.04 6.34
CA GLY A 174 -23.87 11.22 7.02
C GLY A 174 -23.94 10.45 8.34
N THR A 175 -23.31 9.29 8.42
CA THR A 175 -23.25 8.49 9.65
C THR A 175 -22.36 9.13 10.71
N LEU A 176 -21.17 9.61 10.34
CA LEU A 176 -20.31 10.37 11.26
C LEU A 176 -21.02 11.64 11.78
N GLU A 177 -21.80 12.34 10.94
CA GLU A 177 -22.63 13.46 11.40
C GLU A 177 -23.68 13.04 12.41
N LYS A 178 -24.42 11.96 12.13
CA LYS A 178 -25.46 11.44 13.03
C LYS A 178 -24.87 11.05 14.38
N LEU A 179 -23.73 10.35 14.37
CA LEU A 179 -22.99 10.00 15.59
C LEU A 179 -22.56 11.25 16.37
N ALA A 180 -22.01 12.27 15.71
CA ALA A 180 -21.62 13.51 16.36
C ALA A 180 -22.81 14.34 16.90
N LYS A 181 -23.98 14.25 16.26
CA LYS A 181 -25.26 14.85 16.69
C LYS A 181 -25.95 14.07 17.81
N GLY A 182 -25.46 12.87 18.14
CA GLY A 182 -25.97 12.05 19.24
C GLY A 182 -27.09 11.08 18.88
N HIS A 183 -27.25 10.74 17.61
CA HIS A 183 -28.11 9.62 17.20
C HIS A 183 -27.59 8.32 17.82
N HIS A 184 -28.43 7.32 18.05
CA HIS A 184 -28.01 6.06 18.71
C HIS A 184 -27.40 6.30 20.12
N SER A 185 -27.91 7.34 20.80
CA SER A 185 -27.48 7.73 22.15
C SER A 185 -26.00 8.17 22.24
N THR A 186 -25.38 8.67 21.16
CA THR A 186 -23.94 9.00 21.13
C THR A 186 -23.57 10.45 21.44
N LYS A 187 -24.48 11.23 22.04
CA LYS A 187 -24.40 12.71 22.13
C LYS A 187 -23.09 13.24 22.72
N ASN A 188 -22.50 12.50 23.66
CA ASN A 188 -21.25 12.86 24.34
C ASN A 188 -20.09 11.92 24.02
N ASP A 189 -20.30 10.97 23.10
CA ASP A 189 -19.29 9.98 22.78
C ASP A 189 -18.14 10.62 21.99
N ARG A 190 -16.95 10.13 22.28
CA ARG A 190 -15.66 10.59 21.78
C ARG A 190 -14.76 9.38 21.60
N TRP A 191 -13.93 9.42 20.57
CA TRP A 191 -12.87 8.45 20.43
C TRP A 191 -11.90 8.58 21.61
N ASN A 192 -11.98 7.64 22.54
CA ASN A 192 -11.25 7.66 23.81
C ASN A 192 -10.48 6.34 23.99
N GLY A 193 -9.31 6.43 24.60
CA GLY A 193 -8.38 5.32 24.81
C GLY A 193 -6.95 5.76 24.57
N SER A 194 -6.05 4.79 24.38
CA SER A 194 -4.64 5.06 24.09
C SER A 194 -4.38 5.30 22.61
N GLY A 195 -3.18 5.78 22.29
CA GLY A 195 -2.71 5.91 20.91
C GLY A 195 -2.52 4.58 20.20
N ILE A 196 -2.03 4.67 18.97
CA ILE A 196 -1.75 3.52 18.08
C ILE A 196 -0.86 2.50 18.81
N SER A 197 -1.28 1.24 18.82
CA SER A 197 -0.52 0.13 19.39
C SER A 197 0.23 -0.67 18.32
N GLU A 198 -0.34 -0.78 17.13
CA GLU A 198 0.27 -1.49 16.01
C GLU A 198 0.00 -0.77 14.69
N MET A 199 1.00 -0.84 13.80
CA MET A 199 0.88 -0.29 12.46
C MET A 199 1.60 -1.18 11.45
N TYR A 200 0.98 -1.32 10.28
CA TYR A 200 1.48 -2.11 9.18
C TYR A 200 1.46 -1.29 7.90
N LEU A 201 2.52 -1.36 7.10
CA LEU A 201 2.66 -0.68 5.81
C LEU A 201 3.05 -1.66 4.72
N ARG A 202 2.38 -1.57 3.57
CA ARG A 202 2.72 -2.35 2.38
C ARG A 202 2.50 -1.58 1.10
N SER A 203 3.23 -1.97 0.05
CA SER A 203 2.92 -1.62 -1.33
C SER A 203 2.15 -2.76 -2.00
N ARG A 204 1.00 -2.46 -2.57
CA ARG A 204 0.17 -3.41 -3.32
C ARG A 204 -0.27 -2.76 -4.62
N GLY A 205 0.09 -3.36 -5.76
CA GLY A 205 -0.27 -2.82 -7.08
C GLY A 205 0.21 -1.38 -7.32
N GLY A 206 1.36 -1.00 -6.75
CA GLY A 206 1.90 0.36 -6.83
C GLY A 206 1.25 1.38 -5.90
N ARG A 207 0.32 0.97 -5.03
CA ARG A 207 -0.32 1.81 -4.03
C ARG A 207 0.20 1.48 -2.63
N LEU A 208 0.50 2.51 -1.84
CA LEU A 208 0.79 2.33 -0.42
C LEU A 208 -0.50 2.22 0.39
N GLU A 209 -0.52 1.24 1.28
CA GLU A 209 -1.63 0.89 2.15
C GLU A 209 -1.10 0.80 3.59
N ALA A 210 -1.90 1.27 4.55
CA ALA A 210 -1.59 1.18 5.97
C ALA A 210 -2.75 0.53 6.73
N SER A 211 -2.41 -0.25 7.75
CA SER A 211 -3.35 -0.74 8.74
C SER A 211 -2.91 -0.28 10.11
N ILE A 212 -3.84 0.25 10.89
CA ILE A 212 -3.61 0.77 12.24
C ILE A 212 -4.55 0.02 13.18
N HIS A 213 -4.01 -0.46 14.28
CA HIS A 213 -4.77 -0.89 15.44
C HIS A 213 -4.47 0.06 16.60
N SER A 214 -5.51 0.47 17.32
CA SER A 214 -5.43 1.42 18.43
C SER A 214 -6.39 0.97 19.54
N PRO A 215 -5.95 0.91 20.81
CA PRO A 215 -6.81 0.65 21.97
C PRO A 215 -7.62 1.90 22.35
N ASN A 216 -8.39 2.39 21.38
CA ASN A 216 -9.39 3.43 21.54
C ASN A 216 -10.66 3.07 20.74
N ALA A 217 -11.77 3.69 21.08
CA ALA A 217 -13.03 3.55 20.34
C ALA A 217 -13.96 4.73 20.66
N LEU A 218 -15.05 4.87 19.90
CA LEU A 218 -16.07 5.90 20.17
C LEU A 218 -16.66 5.81 21.60
N ARG A 219 -16.76 4.59 22.13
CA ARG A 219 -16.88 4.28 23.56
C ARG A 219 -15.78 3.27 23.85
N HIS A 220 -14.92 3.55 24.83
CA HIS A 220 -13.76 2.73 25.27
C HIS A 220 -13.72 1.31 24.69
N GLY A 221 -12.64 0.98 23.99
CA GLY A 221 -12.57 -0.23 23.18
C GLY A 221 -11.38 -0.22 22.23
N GLU A 222 -11.54 -0.85 21.07
CA GLU A 222 -10.50 -1.00 20.06
C GLU A 222 -10.98 -0.47 18.70
N THR A 223 -10.02 0.04 17.92
CA THR A 223 -10.27 0.56 16.58
C THR A 223 -9.25 0.01 15.60
N TRP A 224 -9.75 -0.49 14.48
CA TRP A 224 -8.98 -0.89 13.31
C TRP A 224 -9.24 0.09 12.19
N VAL A 225 -8.17 0.57 11.56
CA VAL A 225 -8.24 1.53 10.46
C VAL A 225 -7.41 1.03 9.30
N TYR A 226 -8.00 1.06 8.12
CA TYR A 226 -7.32 0.84 6.86
C TYR A 226 -7.23 2.16 6.09
N LEU A 227 -6.00 2.55 5.77
CA LEU A 227 -5.69 3.77 5.05
C LEU A 227 -5.03 3.45 3.71
N VAL A 228 -5.24 4.32 2.74
CA VAL A 228 -4.57 4.27 1.44
C VAL A 228 -3.89 5.59 1.14
N LYS A 229 -2.75 5.52 0.49
CA LYS A 229 -2.08 6.71 -0.03
C LYS A 229 -2.63 7.04 -1.42
N ILE A 230 -3.15 8.25 -1.58
CA ILE A 230 -3.62 8.81 -2.84
C ILE A 230 -2.80 10.06 -3.15
N GLY A 231 -1.96 9.97 -4.18
CA GLY A 231 -0.94 10.98 -4.44
C GLY A 231 -0.01 11.14 -3.24
N LYS A 232 0.03 12.33 -2.66
CA LYS A 232 0.87 12.63 -1.47
C LYS A 232 0.14 12.48 -0.14
N LYS A 233 -1.15 12.13 -0.14
CA LYS A 233 -1.99 12.14 1.07
C LYS A 233 -2.37 10.73 1.52
N TRP A 234 -2.30 10.50 2.82
CA TRP A 234 -2.90 9.34 3.47
C TRP A 234 -4.36 9.64 3.81
N LEU A 235 -5.26 8.73 3.43
CA LEU A 235 -6.70 8.86 3.64
C LEU A 235 -7.27 7.55 4.20
N ILE A 236 -8.22 7.68 5.12
CA ILE A 236 -9.00 6.58 5.68
C ILE A 236 -9.93 6.04 4.60
N ASN A 237 -9.90 4.73 4.40
CA ASN A 237 -10.85 4.04 3.55
C ASN A 237 -11.79 3.15 4.37
N LYS A 238 -11.28 2.41 5.36
CA LYS A 238 -12.13 1.59 6.23
C LYS A 238 -11.81 1.88 7.70
N LEU A 239 -12.82 1.97 8.54
CA LEU A 239 -12.67 2.10 9.98
C LEU A 239 -13.69 1.22 10.69
N GLU A 240 -13.24 0.48 11.69
CA GLU A 240 -14.06 -0.34 12.56
C GLU A 240 -13.74 -0.01 14.01
N SER A 241 -14.76 0.38 14.77
CA SER A 241 -14.65 0.71 16.19
C SER A 241 -15.54 -0.22 17.00
N ILE A 242 -14.99 -0.88 18.00
CA ILE A 242 -15.72 -1.85 18.82
C ILE A 242 -15.52 -1.49 20.29
N GLU A 243 -16.62 -1.22 20.99
CA GLU A 243 -16.60 -1.01 22.44
C GLU A 243 -16.13 -2.27 23.18
N THR A 244 -15.35 -2.11 24.27
CA THR A 244 -14.74 -3.21 25.04
C THR A 244 -15.72 -4.32 25.38
N ARG A 245 -16.95 -3.97 25.78
CA ARG A 245 -17.98 -4.95 26.17
C ARG A 245 -18.39 -5.88 25.03
N ASN A 246 -18.21 -5.47 23.78
CA ASN A 246 -18.61 -6.22 22.60
C ASN A 246 -17.43 -6.97 21.96
N LEU A 247 -16.18 -6.74 22.38
CA LEU A 247 -15.01 -7.45 21.87
C LEU A 247 -15.11 -8.97 22.07
N GLY A 248 -15.70 -9.43 23.18
CA GLY A 248 -15.94 -10.87 23.42
C GLY A 248 -17.01 -11.49 22.51
N HIS A 249 -17.87 -10.68 21.90
CA HIS A 249 -18.91 -11.12 20.97
C HIS A 249 -18.51 -10.93 19.50
N HIS A 250 -17.61 -9.99 19.23
CA HIS A 250 -17.00 -9.76 17.92
C HIS A 250 -15.91 -10.77 17.63
N LYS A 251 -16.32 -11.92 17.10
CA LYS A 251 -15.44 -13.06 16.81
C LYS A 251 -14.41 -12.80 15.69
N LYS A 252 -14.60 -11.73 14.91
CA LYS A 252 -13.70 -11.32 13.82
C LYS A 252 -13.83 -9.82 13.57
N ILE A 253 -12.74 -9.22 13.08
CA ILE A 253 -12.72 -7.85 12.55
C ILE A 253 -13.35 -7.91 11.15
N GLU A 254 -14.45 -7.19 10.94
CA GLU A 254 -15.18 -7.22 9.67
C GLU A 254 -14.40 -6.53 8.55
N ILE A 255 -13.69 -5.43 8.83
CA ILE A 255 -12.87 -4.74 7.82
C ILE A 255 -11.56 -5.46 7.51
N HIS A 256 -11.29 -6.62 8.12
CA HIS A 256 -10.07 -7.38 7.88
C HIS A 256 -10.02 -7.87 6.43
N ALA A 257 -8.86 -7.76 5.77
CA ALA A 257 -8.69 -8.09 4.35
C ALA A 257 -9.11 -9.53 4.02
N LYS A 258 -8.92 -10.48 4.94
CA LYS A 258 -9.38 -11.88 4.80
C LYS A 258 -10.91 -12.05 4.90
N ALA A 259 -11.62 -11.13 5.54
CA ALA A 259 -13.08 -11.16 5.69
C ALA A 259 -13.80 -10.41 4.54
N GLN A 260 -13.06 -9.64 3.75
CA GLN A 260 -13.60 -8.80 2.67
C GLN A 260 -13.51 -9.52 1.31
N LEU A 261 -14.58 -9.42 0.51
CA LEU A 261 -14.65 -10.08 -0.81
C LEU A 261 -13.64 -9.53 -1.82
N ASP A 262 -13.27 -8.24 -1.70
CA ASP A 262 -12.29 -7.58 -2.55
C ASP A 262 -10.84 -7.81 -2.10
N GLY A 263 -10.65 -8.43 -0.93
CA GLY A 263 -9.34 -8.59 -0.29
C GLY A 263 -8.69 -7.27 0.12
N ILE A 264 -9.44 -6.17 0.20
CA ILE A 264 -8.98 -4.83 0.57
C ILE A 264 -9.52 -4.47 1.95
N GLY A 265 -8.64 -4.17 2.89
CA GLY A 265 -9.01 -3.87 4.26
C GLY A 265 -7.83 -4.04 5.20
N TYR A 266 -8.14 -3.99 6.50
CA TYR A 266 -7.15 -4.12 7.57
C TYR A 266 -6.32 -5.40 7.41
N PHE A 267 -5.01 -5.29 7.59
CA PHE A 267 -4.06 -6.38 7.49
C PHE A 267 -3.04 -6.25 8.62
N ASP A 268 -2.64 -7.40 9.17
CA ASP A 268 -1.82 -7.51 10.38
C ASP A 268 -0.62 -8.45 10.19
N ASN A 269 -0.26 -8.73 8.94
CA ASN A 269 0.88 -9.60 8.66
C ASN A 269 2.17 -8.93 9.19
N LYS A 270 2.84 -9.61 10.14
CA LYS A 270 4.07 -9.14 10.80
C LYS A 270 5.16 -8.67 9.84
N LYS A 271 5.26 -9.25 8.63
CA LYS A 271 6.23 -8.78 7.61
C LYS A 271 6.01 -7.32 7.19
N HIS A 272 4.80 -6.81 7.34
CA HIS A 272 4.43 -5.44 7.04
C HIS A 272 4.44 -4.53 8.27
N GLN A 273 4.67 -5.08 9.47
CA GLN A 273 4.70 -4.28 10.69
C GLN A 273 5.82 -3.25 10.64
N VAL A 274 5.54 -2.05 11.12
CA VAL A 274 6.51 -0.97 11.27
C VAL A 274 6.63 -0.58 12.73
N LYS A 275 7.82 -0.12 13.13
CA LYS A 275 8.08 0.32 14.49
C LYS A 275 7.43 1.68 14.73
N LEU A 276 6.63 1.76 15.80
CA LEU A 276 5.98 2.99 16.27
C LEU A 276 6.93 3.90 17.05
#